data_AF-A0A3N7GA89-F1
#
_entry.id   AF-A0A3N7GA89-F1
#
_cell.length_a   1.000
_cell.length_b   1.000
_cell.length_c   1.000
_cell.angle_alpha   90.00
_cell.angle_beta   90.00
_cell.angle_gamma   90.00
#
_symmetry.space_group_name_H-M   'P 1'
#
loop_
_entity.id
_entity.type
_entity.pdbx_description
1 polymer ?
#
loop_
_entity_poly.entity_id
_entity_poly.type
_entity_poly.pdbx_seq_one_letter_code
_entity_poly.pdbx_strand_id
1 'polypeptide(L)'
;MENSAQRRLERVSRHLLSPIEVNNGLSQVLIKGGHGKHEEEGDPVVIGGMVLDIHATPSLPLNPRTTTPGKVHYVLGGVARNIAECMSKLGTKPYMISALGNDMAGKLLLEPWNSASLSTEGIMKHQDIKTPVICNIFDTEGELAAAVASVEAVEKFLTSSWIQQSKKNIFSAPVMMVDANLSLPALEASCQLAAESNTPVWFEPVSVAKSRRIVSVAKYVTFASPNEDELIAMANALSHENMFRHIERDSNSRCSVESLFQFLKPAILVLLEKGIKIVAVTLGADGVFLCSRGPNVVRFSLDRTKKYGFSGQLYDKVVSSCPSSRFSGALQIELLLSVQV
;
A
#
# COMPACT_ATOMS: atom_id res chain seq x y z
N MET A 1 19.95 -0.81 22.37
CA MET A 1 19.17 -0.20 21.28
C MET A 1 18.10 -1.18 20.87
N GLU A 2 16.82 -0.86 21.08
CA GLU A 2 15.71 -1.74 20.73
C GLU A 2 15.57 -1.86 19.20
N ASN A 3 15.51 -3.09 18.67
CA ASN A 3 15.38 -3.35 17.25
C ASN A 3 14.08 -2.71 16.71
N SER A 4 14.15 -2.05 15.55
CA SER A 4 13.01 -1.46 14.81
C SER A 4 11.82 -2.42 14.71
N ALA A 5 12.07 -3.71 14.45
CA ALA A 5 11.04 -4.73 14.38
C ALA A 5 10.32 -4.96 15.73
N GLN A 6 11.07 -4.94 16.83
CA GLN A 6 10.52 -5.10 18.17
C GLN A 6 9.68 -3.89 18.57
N ARG A 7 10.12 -2.67 18.24
CA ARG A 7 9.32 -1.44 18.43
C ARG A 7 8.01 -1.46 17.63
N ARG A 8 8.02 -2.00 16.40
CA ARG A 8 6.80 -2.17 15.59
C ARG A 8 5.85 -3.19 16.23
N LEU A 9 6.35 -4.35 16.65
CA LEU A 9 5.57 -5.38 17.33
C LEU A 9 5.01 -4.90 18.67
N GLU A 10 5.79 -4.16 19.46
CA GLU A 10 5.35 -3.59 20.73
C GLU A 10 4.29 -2.50 20.56
N ARG A 11 4.33 -1.72 19.48
CA ARG A 11 3.27 -0.76 19.17
C ARG A 11 2.00 -1.45 18.67
N VAL A 12 2.13 -2.45 17.79
CA VAL A 12 0.99 -3.31 17.39
C VAL A 12 0.38 -3.97 18.63
N SER A 13 1.21 -4.53 19.51
CA SER A 13 0.81 -5.15 20.78
C SER A 13 0.14 -4.14 21.72
N ARG A 14 0.73 -2.96 21.94
CA ARG A 14 0.11 -1.88 22.73
C ARG A 14 -1.23 -1.44 22.18
N HIS A 15 -1.31 -1.28 20.86
CA HIS A 15 -2.58 -0.95 20.22
C HIS A 15 -3.60 -2.06 20.49
N LEU A 16 -3.25 -3.33 20.33
CA LEU A 16 -4.16 -4.45 20.57
C LEU A 16 -4.54 -4.64 22.05
N LEU A 17 -3.65 -4.30 23.00
CA LEU A 17 -3.78 -4.67 24.42
C LEU A 17 -4.14 -3.53 25.38
N SER A 18 -3.94 -2.26 25.03
CA SER A 18 -4.19 -1.14 25.95
C SER A 18 -5.59 -0.52 25.77
N PRO A 19 -6.35 -0.27 26.85
CA PRO A 19 -7.47 0.68 26.84
C PRO A 19 -6.92 2.10 26.67
N ILE A 20 -7.47 2.88 25.75
CA ILE A 20 -7.08 4.28 25.54
C ILE A 20 -7.74 5.15 26.62
N GLU A 21 -6.96 6.03 27.25
CA GLU A 21 -7.49 7.11 28.08
C GLU A 21 -8.30 8.09 27.22
N VAL A 22 -9.62 8.09 27.43
CA VAL A 22 -10.56 8.96 26.72
C VAL A 22 -10.37 10.39 27.21
N ASN A 23 -9.88 11.28 26.34
CA ASN A 23 -9.96 12.71 26.59
C ASN A 23 -11.42 13.16 26.35
N ASN A 24 -12.13 13.56 27.41
CA ASN A 24 -13.59 13.73 27.48
C ASN A 24 -14.13 14.95 26.70
N GLY A 25 -14.05 14.92 25.37
CA GLY A 25 -14.61 15.94 24.49
C GLY A 25 -15.33 15.40 23.25
N LEU A 26 -15.97 14.22 23.32
CA LEU A 26 -16.45 13.49 22.14
C LEU A 26 -17.93 13.07 22.24
N SER A 27 -18.70 13.32 21.18
CA SER A 27 -20.08 12.84 21.02
C SER A 27 -20.15 11.57 20.16
N GLN A 28 -21.05 10.64 20.54
CA GLN A 28 -21.26 9.37 19.84
C GLN A 28 -22.01 9.57 18.50
N VAL A 29 -21.48 9.03 17.41
CA VAL A 29 -22.16 8.99 16.10
C VAL A 29 -22.77 7.59 15.88
N LEU A 30 -24.10 7.51 15.83
CA LEU A 30 -24.83 6.29 15.46
C LEU A 30 -24.76 6.04 13.94
N ILE A 31 -24.35 4.83 13.56
CA ILE A 31 -24.42 4.31 12.19
C ILE A 31 -25.70 3.46 12.05
N LYS A 32 -26.71 3.96 11.32
CA LYS A 32 -27.88 3.18 10.89
C LYS A 32 -27.60 2.58 9.52
N GLY A 33 -27.75 1.25 9.37
CA GLY A 33 -27.62 0.55 8.09
C GLY A 33 -28.97 0.32 7.42
N GLY A 34 -29.05 0.59 6.11
CA GLY A 34 -30.22 0.31 5.27
C GLY A 34 -29.98 -0.88 4.34
N HIS A 35 -31.01 -1.67 4.05
CA HIS A 35 -30.95 -2.82 3.15
C HIS A 35 -31.30 -2.41 1.70
N GLY A 36 -30.32 -2.53 0.78
CA GLY A 36 -30.50 -2.39 -0.67
C GLY A 36 -30.21 -3.71 -1.41
N LYS A 37 -30.93 -3.96 -2.51
CA LYS A 37 -30.89 -5.20 -3.30
C LYS A 37 -29.56 -5.40 -4.06
N HIS A 38 -29.12 -6.65 -4.16
CA HIS A 38 -27.80 -7.11 -4.59
C HIS A 38 -27.65 -7.28 -6.11
N GLU A 39 -26.64 -6.64 -6.69
CA GLU A 39 -25.89 -7.17 -7.84
C GLU A 39 -24.62 -7.86 -7.31
N GLU A 40 -24.14 -8.92 -7.94
CA GLU A 40 -22.90 -9.61 -7.56
C GLU A 40 -21.70 -8.68 -7.83
N GLU A 41 -21.25 -7.93 -6.81
CA GLU A 41 -19.99 -7.19 -6.83
C GLU A 41 -18.81 -8.13 -7.08
N GLY A 42 -17.89 -7.72 -7.97
CA GLY A 42 -16.70 -8.49 -8.32
C GLY A 42 -15.62 -8.46 -7.23
N ASP A 43 -14.49 -9.12 -7.48
CA ASP A 43 -13.36 -9.13 -6.56
C ASP A 43 -12.51 -7.84 -6.67
N PRO A 44 -11.82 -7.41 -5.59
CA PRO A 44 -10.83 -6.33 -5.68
C PRO A 44 -9.76 -6.66 -6.71
N VAL A 45 -9.39 -5.68 -7.54
CA VAL A 45 -8.34 -5.85 -8.54
C VAL A 45 -7.04 -5.25 -8.02
N VAL A 46 -5.93 -5.97 -8.18
CA VAL A 46 -4.60 -5.50 -7.79
C VAL A 46 -3.67 -5.59 -8.99
N ILE A 47 -3.02 -4.50 -9.35
CA ILE A 47 -2.13 -4.41 -10.52
C ILE A 47 -0.74 -3.99 -10.08
N GLY A 48 0.26 -4.79 -10.40
CA GLY A 48 1.65 -4.48 -10.06
C GLY A 48 2.59 -5.66 -10.08
N GLY A 49 3.75 -5.47 -9.45
CA GLY A 49 4.85 -6.42 -9.49
C GLY A 49 4.70 -7.59 -8.52
N MET A 50 5.04 -8.79 -9.00
CA MET A 50 5.44 -9.94 -8.18
C MET A 50 6.96 -10.06 -8.29
N VAL A 51 7.67 -10.11 -7.16
CA VAL A 51 9.14 -10.07 -7.12
C VAL A 51 9.64 -11.20 -6.24
N LEU A 52 10.71 -11.90 -6.61
CA LEU A 52 11.40 -12.80 -5.70
C LEU A 52 12.56 -12.05 -5.04
N ASP A 53 12.51 -11.88 -3.73
CA ASP A 53 13.61 -11.29 -2.97
C ASP A 53 14.54 -12.41 -2.48
N ILE A 54 15.83 -12.29 -2.74
CA ILE A 54 16.89 -13.20 -2.31
C ILE A 54 17.74 -12.45 -1.29
N HIS A 55 17.70 -12.90 -0.04
CA HIS A 55 18.44 -12.29 1.06
C HIS A 55 19.61 -13.17 1.44
N ALA A 56 20.83 -12.71 1.15
CA ALA A 56 22.07 -13.38 1.51
C ALA A 56 22.72 -12.67 2.70
N THR A 57 22.82 -13.37 3.83
CA THR A 57 23.46 -12.86 5.05
C THR A 57 24.72 -13.69 5.33
N PRO A 58 25.91 -13.08 5.25
CA PRO A 58 27.16 -13.79 5.46
C PRO A 58 27.37 -14.08 6.94
N SER A 59 28.01 -15.20 7.26
CA SER A 59 28.38 -15.56 8.65
C SER A 59 29.74 -15.00 9.07
N LEU A 60 30.49 -14.43 8.11
CA LEU A 60 31.79 -13.81 8.28
C LEU A 60 31.82 -12.50 7.49
N PRO A 61 32.74 -11.57 7.79
CA PRO A 61 32.89 -10.35 6.99
C PRO A 61 33.07 -10.68 5.50
N LEU A 62 32.39 -9.94 4.64
CA LEU A 62 32.44 -10.16 3.19
C LEU A 62 33.87 -9.97 2.68
N ASN A 63 34.37 -10.95 1.93
CA ASN A 63 35.62 -10.81 1.19
C ASN A 63 35.32 -10.69 -0.31
N PRO A 64 35.55 -9.52 -0.93
CA PRO A 64 35.31 -9.32 -2.35
C PRO A 64 36.05 -10.35 -3.22
N ARG A 65 35.41 -10.76 -4.33
CA ARG A 65 35.93 -11.70 -5.33
C ARG A 65 36.02 -13.16 -4.88
N THR A 66 35.42 -13.54 -3.76
CA THR A 66 35.25 -14.95 -3.36
C THR A 66 33.89 -15.19 -2.69
N THR A 67 33.51 -16.45 -2.52
CA THR A 67 32.29 -16.83 -1.79
C THR A 67 32.54 -16.81 -0.29
N THR A 68 31.64 -16.17 0.46
CA THR A 68 31.67 -16.17 1.93
C THR A 68 30.56 -17.09 2.45
N PRO A 69 30.83 -18.04 3.38
CA PRO A 69 29.78 -18.84 3.99
C PRO A 69 28.69 -17.99 4.65
N GLY A 70 27.43 -18.41 4.53
CA GLY A 70 26.29 -17.63 5.00
C GLY A 70 24.96 -18.35 4.85
N LYS A 71 23.87 -17.61 5.08
CA LYS A 71 22.49 -18.05 4.85
C LYS A 71 21.90 -17.32 3.67
N VAL A 72 21.12 -18.03 2.86
CA VAL A 72 20.35 -17.46 1.75
C VAL A 72 18.88 -17.78 1.98
N HIS A 73 18.05 -16.74 2.00
CA HIS A 73 16.62 -16.85 2.17
C HIS A 73 15.90 -16.34 0.93
N TYR A 74 14.91 -17.10 0.47
CA TYR A 74 14.00 -16.69 -0.60
C TYR A 74 12.74 -16.14 0.05
N VAL A 75 12.41 -14.91 -0.28
CA VAL A 75 11.23 -14.21 0.21
C VAL A 75 10.36 -13.86 -0.98
N LEU A 76 9.10 -14.27 -0.93
CA LEU A 76 8.14 -13.89 -1.95
C LEU A 76 7.79 -12.42 -1.72
N GLY A 77 8.17 -11.59 -2.67
CA GLY A 77 8.25 -10.13 -2.66
C GLY A 77 7.33 -9.47 -3.70
N GLY A 78 7.42 -8.15 -3.81
CA GLY A 78 6.54 -7.33 -4.66
C GLY A 78 5.37 -6.70 -3.89
N VAL A 79 5.23 -5.38 -4.02
CA VAL A 79 4.27 -4.57 -3.24
C VAL A 79 2.82 -4.97 -3.53
N ALA A 80 2.44 -5.02 -4.81
CA ALA A 80 1.11 -5.48 -5.21
C ALA A 80 0.83 -6.92 -4.77
N ARG A 81 1.80 -7.84 -4.90
CA ARG A 81 1.66 -9.24 -4.43
C ARG A 81 1.46 -9.33 -2.93
N ASN A 82 2.22 -8.57 -2.13
CA ASN A 82 2.05 -8.49 -0.67
C ASN A 82 0.63 -8.02 -0.30
N ILE A 83 0.13 -6.98 -0.96
CA ILE A 83 -1.21 -6.43 -0.70
C ILE A 83 -2.28 -7.46 -1.05
N ALA A 84 -2.17 -8.10 -2.20
CA ALA A 84 -3.12 -9.13 -2.61
C ALA A 84 -3.07 -10.40 -1.72
N GLU A 85 -1.88 -10.83 -1.29
CA GLU A 85 -1.75 -11.93 -0.33
C GLU A 85 -2.35 -11.55 1.03
N CYS A 86 -2.16 -10.31 1.50
CA CYS A 86 -2.78 -9.82 2.72
C CYS A 86 -4.32 -9.83 2.62
N MET A 87 -4.86 -9.31 1.51
CA MET A 87 -6.29 -9.39 1.17
C MET A 87 -6.81 -10.84 1.20
N SER A 88 -6.06 -11.78 0.62
CA SER A 88 -6.40 -13.21 0.62
C SER A 88 -6.40 -13.85 2.00
N LYS A 89 -5.35 -13.60 2.81
CA LYS A 89 -5.24 -14.09 4.19
C LYS A 89 -6.30 -13.51 5.11
N LEU A 90 -6.75 -12.29 4.79
CA LEU A 90 -7.89 -11.70 5.42
C LEU A 90 -9.14 -12.49 4.95
N GLY A 91 -9.43 -12.64 3.67
CA GLY A 91 -10.48 -13.58 3.25
C GLY A 91 -11.25 -13.13 2.01
N THR A 92 -10.68 -12.18 1.28
CA THR A 92 -11.13 -11.81 -0.06
C THR A 92 -10.36 -12.64 -1.10
N LYS A 93 -10.75 -12.56 -2.37
CA LYS A 93 -10.07 -13.25 -3.47
C LYS A 93 -9.59 -12.24 -4.51
N PRO A 94 -8.53 -11.46 -4.21
CA PRO A 94 -8.12 -10.40 -5.13
C PRO A 94 -7.73 -10.97 -6.50
N TYR A 95 -8.17 -10.28 -7.54
CA TYR A 95 -7.78 -10.56 -8.91
C TYR A 95 -6.49 -9.81 -9.22
N MET A 96 -5.38 -10.56 -9.34
CA MET A 96 -4.06 -9.99 -9.57
C MET A 96 -3.75 -9.88 -11.07
N ILE A 97 -3.41 -8.68 -11.51
CA ILE A 97 -2.87 -8.40 -12.84
C ILE A 97 -1.35 -8.21 -12.71
N SER A 98 -0.59 -9.20 -13.19
CA SER A 98 0.88 -9.20 -13.09
C SER A 98 1.55 -9.88 -14.30
N ALA A 99 2.87 -9.95 -14.29
CA ALA A 99 3.68 -10.57 -15.35
C ALA A 99 4.84 -11.35 -14.73
N LEU A 100 4.94 -12.63 -15.09
CA LEU A 100 5.97 -13.57 -14.62
C LEU A 100 6.59 -14.33 -15.80
N GLY A 101 7.83 -14.75 -15.59
CA GLY A 101 8.52 -15.67 -16.49
C GLY A 101 8.09 -17.11 -16.28
N ASN A 102 8.35 -17.95 -17.28
CA ASN A 102 8.29 -19.42 -17.15
C ASN A 102 9.58 -19.98 -16.51
N ASP A 103 10.07 -19.31 -15.47
CA ASP A 103 11.34 -19.61 -14.81
C ASP A 103 11.12 -20.10 -13.35
N MET A 104 12.22 -20.42 -12.67
CA MET A 104 12.18 -20.95 -11.30
C MET A 104 11.57 -19.93 -10.32
N ALA A 105 11.90 -18.65 -10.47
CA ALA A 105 11.37 -17.60 -9.62
C ALA A 105 9.85 -17.42 -9.80
N GLY A 106 9.36 -17.47 -11.04
CA GLY A 106 7.94 -17.39 -11.34
C GLY A 106 7.16 -18.56 -10.76
N LYS A 107 7.73 -19.77 -10.82
CA LYS A 107 7.13 -20.97 -10.19
C LYS A 107 7.05 -20.84 -8.67
N LEU A 108 8.11 -20.36 -8.01
CA LEU A 108 8.12 -20.13 -6.56
C LEU A 108 7.07 -19.10 -6.14
N LEU A 109 6.89 -18.02 -6.90
CA LEU A 109 5.88 -16.99 -6.62
C LEU A 109 4.45 -17.51 -6.79
N LEU A 110 4.22 -18.44 -7.72
CA LEU A 110 2.89 -19.00 -7.98
C LEU A 110 2.49 -20.15 -7.05
N GLU A 111 3.44 -20.81 -6.38
CA GLU A 111 3.13 -21.99 -5.55
C GLU A 111 2.19 -21.65 -4.37
N PRO A 112 2.45 -20.64 -3.52
CA PRO A 112 1.50 -20.25 -2.48
C PRO A 112 0.22 -19.65 -3.04
N TRP A 113 0.32 -18.99 -4.20
CA TRP A 113 -0.83 -18.40 -4.89
C TRP A 113 -1.85 -19.47 -5.30
N ASN A 114 -1.36 -20.56 -5.89
CA ASN A 114 -2.16 -21.72 -6.26
C ASN A 114 -2.69 -22.45 -5.01
N SER A 115 -1.86 -22.59 -3.97
CA SER A 115 -2.25 -23.22 -2.71
C SER A 115 -3.38 -22.46 -2.00
N ALA A 116 -3.40 -21.12 -2.13
CA ALA A 116 -4.48 -20.25 -1.67
C ALA A 116 -5.71 -20.23 -2.60
N SER A 117 -5.71 -21.00 -3.68
CA SER A 117 -6.78 -21.04 -4.69
C SER A 117 -7.10 -19.66 -5.29
N LEU A 118 -6.09 -18.81 -5.44
CA LEU A 118 -6.22 -17.51 -6.08
C LEU A 118 -6.11 -17.65 -7.60
N SER A 119 -6.89 -16.85 -8.33
CA SER A 119 -6.85 -16.85 -9.80
C SER A 119 -5.48 -16.41 -10.31
N THR A 120 -5.02 -17.04 -11.39
CA THR A 120 -3.80 -16.64 -12.11
C THR A 120 -4.10 -16.12 -13.52
N GLU A 121 -5.38 -15.93 -13.88
CA GLU A 121 -5.80 -15.50 -15.21
C GLU A 121 -5.26 -14.11 -15.59
N GLY A 122 -5.17 -13.19 -14.62
CA GLY A 122 -4.58 -11.86 -14.81
C GLY A 122 -3.05 -11.85 -14.79
N ILE A 123 -2.39 -12.99 -14.55
CA ILE A 123 -0.93 -13.09 -14.47
C ILE A 123 -0.40 -13.61 -15.81
N MET A 124 0.22 -12.71 -16.59
CA MET A 124 0.89 -13.07 -17.84
C MET A 124 2.05 -14.02 -17.52
N LYS A 125 2.14 -15.12 -18.26
CA LYS A 125 3.24 -16.09 -18.16
C LYS A 125 3.84 -16.24 -19.56
N HIS A 126 5.07 -15.79 -19.74
CA HIS A 126 5.72 -15.82 -21.06
C HIS A 126 7.20 -16.19 -20.94
N GLN A 127 7.74 -16.87 -21.94
CA GLN A 127 9.15 -17.30 -21.96
C GLN A 127 10.14 -16.12 -22.06
N ASP A 128 9.72 -15.03 -22.70
CA ASP A 128 10.55 -13.83 -22.87
C ASP A 128 10.57 -12.92 -21.62
N ILE A 129 9.72 -13.23 -20.63
CA ILE A 129 9.70 -12.54 -19.35
C ILE A 129 10.70 -13.22 -18.43
N LYS A 130 11.61 -12.43 -17.87
CA LYS A 130 12.39 -12.83 -16.70
C LYS A 130 11.61 -12.36 -15.48
N THR A 131 11.22 -13.29 -14.61
CA THR A 131 10.51 -12.94 -13.38
C THR A 131 11.33 -11.91 -12.60
N PRO A 132 10.71 -10.85 -12.05
CA PRO A 132 11.43 -9.88 -11.25
C PRO A 132 12.14 -10.52 -10.05
N VAL A 133 13.43 -10.22 -9.86
CA VAL A 133 14.24 -10.71 -8.73
C VAL A 133 15.05 -9.57 -8.14
N ILE A 134 15.10 -9.48 -6.82
CA ILE A 134 16.03 -8.59 -6.11
C ILE A 134 16.95 -9.45 -5.25
N CYS A 135 18.25 -9.33 -5.44
CA CYS A 135 19.25 -10.01 -4.61
C CYS A 135 19.90 -8.99 -3.69
N ASN A 136 19.67 -9.14 -2.39
CA ASN A 136 20.22 -8.32 -1.31
C ASN A 136 21.32 -9.11 -0.59
N ILE A 137 22.52 -8.53 -0.54
CA ILE A 137 23.65 -9.06 0.21
C ILE A 137 23.85 -8.15 1.41
N PHE A 138 23.70 -8.70 2.60
CA PHE A 138 23.92 -7.99 3.86
C PHE A 138 25.37 -8.15 4.32
N ASP A 139 25.80 -7.33 5.28
CA ASP A 139 27.02 -7.57 6.05
C ASP A 139 26.72 -8.38 7.33
N THR A 140 27.74 -8.54 8.17
CA THR A 140 27.62 -9.26 9.45
C THR A 140 26.83 -8.50 10.52
N GLU A 141 26.61 -7.19 10.34
CA GLU A 141 25.80 -6.36 11.23
C GLU A 141 24.32 -6.37 10.82
N GLY A 142 24.02 -6.89 9.62
CA GLY A 142 22.69 -6.97 9.05
C GLY A 142 22.32 -5.78 8.18
N GLU A 143 23.28 -4.90 7.89
CA GLU A 143 23.10 -3.76 7.01
C GLU A 143 23.30 -4.18 5.55
N LEU A 144 22.68 -3.47 4.61
CA LEU A 144 22.75 -3.80 3.19
C LEU A 144 24.13 -3.45 2.63
N ALA A 145 24.94 -4.46 2.29
CA ALA A 145 26.26 -4.28 1.72
C ALA A 145 26.22 -4.09 0.19
N ALA A 146 25.36 -4.83 -0.50
CA ALA A 146 25.16 -4.71 -1.94
C ALA A 146 23.77 -5.21 -2.36
N ALA A 147 23.24 -4.71 -3.48
CA ALA A 147 22.01 -5.22 -4.06
C ALA A 147 22.04 -5.20 -5.59
N VAL A 148 21.35 -6.17 -6.21
CA VAL A 148 21.06 -6.18 -7.64
C VAL A 148 19.56 -6.39 -7.83
N ALA A 149 18.90 -5.46 -8.52
CA ALA A 149 17.49 -5.55 -8.84
C ALA A 149 17.29 -5.78 -10.34
N SER A 150 16.65 -6.89 -10.70
CA SER A 150 16.17 -7.17 -12.04
C SER A 150 14.64 -7.09 -12.03
N VAL A 151 14.09 -5.89 -12.23
CA VAL A 151 12.65 -5.62 -12.05
C VAL A 151 11.99 -4.97 -13.28
N GLU A 152 12.72 -4.85 -14.38
CA GLU A 152 12.27 -4.23 -15.64
C GLU A 152 11.05 -4.91 -16.25
N ALA A 153 10.84 -6.19 -15.95
CA ALA A 153 9.75 -6.96 -16.51
C ALA A 153 8.36 -6.38 -16.18
N VAL A 154 8.19 -5.78 -15.00
CA VAL A 154 6.92 -5.14 -14.62
C VAL A 154 6.61 -3.99 -15.58
N GLU A 155 7.57 -3.09 -15.79
CA GLU A 155 7.37 -1.91 -16.66
C GLU A 155 7.24 -2.29 -18.14
N LYS A 156 7.96 -3.33 -18.57
CA LYS A 156 8.01 -3.76 -19.97
C LYS A 156 6.80 -4.59 -20.41
N PHE A 157 6.29 -5.47 -19.54
CA PHE A 157 5.28 -6.46 -19.93
C PHE A 157 3.89 -6.19 -19.37
N LEU A 158 3.76 -5.46 -18.25
CA LEU A 158 2.45 -4.92 -17.83
C LEU A 158 2.06 -3.71 -18.68
N THR A 159 1.78 -4.00 -19.94
CA THR A 159 1.39 -3.03 -20.96
C THR A 159 -0.09 -2.67 -20.82
N SER A 160 -0.46 -1.52 -21.38
CA SER A 160 -1.86 -1.08 -21.46
C SER A 160 -2.75 -2.13 -22.14
N SER A 161 -2.24 -2.84 -23.16
CA SER A 161 -2.99 -3.89 -23.86
C SER A 161 -3.25 -5.12 -23.00
N TRP A 162 -2.27 -5.53 -22.16
CA TRP A 162 -2.50 -6.62 -21.18
C TRP A 162 -3.57 -6.24 -20.16
N ILE A 163 -3.47 -5.02 -19.61
CA ILE A 163 -4.40 -4.52 -18.59
C ILE A 163 -5.84 -4.43 -19.16
N GLN A 164 -5.99 -4.00 -20.41
CA GLN A 164 -7.29 -3.94 -21.09
C GLN A 164 -8.00 -5.30 -21.20
N GLN A 165 -7.28 -6.42 -21.20
CA GLN A 165 -7.91 -7.75 -21.23
C GLN A 165 -8.72 -8.02 -19.97
N SER A 166 -8.37 -7.39 -18.86
CA SER A 166 -9.07 -7.49 -17.57
C SER A 166 -10.08 -6.36 -17.34
N LYS A 167 -10.53 -5.68 -18.42
CA LYS A 167 -11.50 -4.57 -18.36
C LYS A 167 -12.75 -4.93 -17.57
N LYS A 168 -13.31 -6.12 -17.81
CA LYS A 168 -14.52 -6.60 -17.11
C LYS A 168 -14.29 -6.71 -15.60
N ASN A 169 -13.15 -7.27 -15.18
CA ASN A 169 -12.79 -7.40 -13.77
C ASN A 169 -12.65 -6.03 -13.11
N ILE A 170 -11.96 -5.08 -13.76
CA ILE A 170 -11.79 -3.70 -13.26
C ILE A 170 -13.14 -3.00 -13.12
N PHE A 171 -14.05 -3.20 -14.08
CA PHE A 171 -15.37 -2.56 -14.08
C PHE A 171 -16.27 -3.02 -12.93
N SER A 172 -16.20 -4.30 -12.58
CA SER A 172 -16.98 -4.88 -11.47
C SER A 172 -16.28 -4.76 -10.11
N ALA A 173 -15.03 -4.30 -10.07
CA ALA A 173 -14.23 -4.30 -8.85
C ALA A 173 -14.75 -3.26 -7.84
N PRO A 174 -14.84 -3.60 -6.55
CA PRO A 174 -15.18 -2.63 -5.50
C PRO A 174 -14.04 -1.61 -5.27
N VAL A 175 -12.81 -1.98 -5.62
CA VAL A 175 -11.62 -1.12 -5.61
C VAL A 175 -10.57 -1.73 -6.54
N MET A 176 -9.80 -0.87 -7.21
CA MET A 176 -8.60 -1.24 -7.95
C MET A 176 -7.37 -0.62 -7.28
N MET A 177 -6.42 -1.46 -6.88
CA MET A 177 -5.11 -1.03 -6.37
C MET A 177 -4.08 -1.09 -7.50
N VAL A 178 -3.34 -0.02 -7.71
CA VAL A 178 -2.21 0.07 -8.65
C VAL A 178 -0.97 0.51 -7.89
N ASP A 179 0.13 -0.22 -8.05
CA ASP A 179 1.42 0.21 -7.50
C ASP A 179 2.22 1.05 -8.51
N ALA A 180 3.14 1.86 -8.02
CA ALA A 180 3.98 2.72 -8.86
C ALA A 180 5.09 1.97 -9.62
N ASN A 181 5.14 0.62 -9.60
CA ASN A 181 6.05 -0.14 -10.45
C ASN A 181 5.62 -0.14 -11.92
N LEU A 182 4.36 0.19 -12.22
CA LEU A 182 3.86 0.32 -13.59
C LEU A 182 4.57 1.46 -14.34
N SER A 183 4.75 1.28 -15.65
CA SER A 183 5.12 2.37 -16.55
C SER A 183 3.99 3.41 -16.64
N LEU A 184 4.31 4.65 -17.01
CA LEU A 184 3.30 5.73 -17.12
C LEU A 184 2.12 5.34 -18.04
N PRO A 185 2.32 4.77 -19.25
CA PRO A 185 1.20 4.37 -20.11
C PRO A 185 0.32 3.28 -19.51
N ALA A 186 0.90 2.36 -18.74
CA ALA A 186 0.17 1.29 -18.07
C ALA A 186 -0.64 1.83 -16.88
N LEU A 187 -0.04 2.73 -16.10
CA LEU A 187 -0.69 3.41 -14.98
C LEU A 187 -1.87 4.26 -15.45
N GLU A 188 -1.67 5.07 -16.51
CA GLU A 188 -2.72 5.87 -17.14
C GLU A 188 -3.87 5.00 -17.66
N ALA A 189 -3.57 3.94 -18.41
CA ALA A 189 -4.58 3.04 -18.95
C ALA A 189 -5.40 2.35 -17.83
N SER A 190 -4.74 1.92 -16.76
CA SER A 190 -5.43 1.34 -15.59
C SER A 190 -6.41 2.33 -14.97
N CYS A 191 -5.93 3.54 -14.67
CA CYS A 191 -6.73 4.58 -14.03
C CYS A 191 -7.87 5.08 -14.91
N GLN A 192 -7.67 5.15 -16.24
CA GLN A 192 -8.72 5.49 -17.19
C GLN A 192 -9.81 4.42 -17.23
N LEU A 193 -9.45 3.13 -17.29
CA LEU A 193 -10.43 2.04 -17.24
C LEU A 193 -11.25 2.08 -15.95
N ALA A 194 -10.62 2.28 -14.80
CA ALA A 194 -11.34 2.40 -13.54
C ALA A 194 -12.27 3.63 -13.52
N ALA A 195 -11.86 4.75 -14.12
CA ALA A 195 -12.70 5.94 -14.22
C ALA A 195 -13.94 5.72 -15.10
N GLU A 196 -13.86 4.92 -16.18
CA GLU A 196 -15.01 4.60 -17.05
C GLU A 196 -16.16 3.93 -16.29
N SER A 197 -15.87 3.15 -15.24
CA SER A 197 -16.85 2.45 -14.40
C SER A 197 -17.05 3.08 -13.02
N ASN A 198 -16.40 4.22 -12.72
CA ASN A 198 -16.33 4.81 -11.38
C ASN A 198 -15.75 3.87 -10.30
N THR A 199 -14.88 2.95 -10.68
CA THR A 199 -14.15 2.07 -9.76
C THR A 199 -13.16 2.91 -8.94
N PRO A 200 -13.21 2.89 -7.60
CA PRO A 200 -12.24 3.60 -6.77
C PRO A 200 -10.82 3.10 -7.00
N VAL A 201 -9.87 4.03 -7.15
CA VAL A 201 -8.45 3.72 -7.39
C VAL A 201 -7.64 3.96 -6.12
N TRP A 202 -6.87 2.97 -5.70
CA TRP A 202 -5.86 3.09 -4.65
C TRP A 202 -4.46 3.10 -5.29
N PHE A 203 -3.71 4.16 -5.09
CA PHE A 203 -2.34 4.29 -5.59
C PHE A 203 -1.33 4.01 -4.48
N GLU A 204 -0.51 2.99 -4.67
CA GLU A 204 0.58 2.64 -3.76
C GLU A 204 1.93 3.16 -4.31
N PRO A 205 2.60 4.11 -3.64
CA PRO A 205 3.73 4.83 -4.24
C PRO A 205 5.05 4.06 -4.37
N VAL A 206 5.22 2.94 -3.65
CA VAL A 206 6.37 2.01 -3.70
C VAL A 206 7.71 2.57 -3.22
N SER A 207 8.12 3.74 -3.73
CA SER A 207 9.37 4.41 -3.34
C SER A 207 9.35 5.90 -3.73
N VAL A 208 10.23 6.69 -3.12
CA VAL A 208 10.42 8.13 -3.41
C VAL A 208 10.58 8.41 -4.92
N ALA A 209 11.33 7.57 -5.63
CA ALA A 209 11.56 7.75 -7.06
C ALA A 209 10.30 7.45 -7.89
N LYS A 210 9.60 6.35 -7.57
CA LYS A 210 8.44 5.87 -8.33
C LYS A 210 7.15 6.62 -7.98
N SER A 211 7.04 7.14 -6.76
CA SER A 211 5.88 7.90 -6.28
C SER A 211 5.56 9.10 -7.18
N ARG A 212 6.59 9.71 -7.78
CA ARG A 212 6.49 10.83 -8.73
C ARG A 212 5.62 10.51 -9.96
N ARG A 213 5.42 9.23 -10.30
CA ARG A 213 4.53 8.80 -11.40
C ARG A 213 3.07 9.20 -11.19
N ILE A 214 2.67 9.53 -9.96
CA ILE A 214 1.35 10.06 -9.61
C ILE A 214 0.92 11.25 -10.48
N VAL A 215 1.87 12.04 -10.99
CA VAL A 215 1.61 13.24 -11.82
C VAL A 215 0.71 12.96 -13.02
N SER A 216 0.78 11.76 -13.59
CA SER A 216 -0.01 11.34 -14.75
C SER A 216 -1.46 10.99 -14.41
N VAL A 217 -1.73 10.60 -13.16
CA VAL A 217 -3.00 9.94 -12.78
C VAL A 217 -3.69 10.52 -11.55
N ALA A 218 -3.13 11.56 -10.89
CA ALA A 218 -3.67 12.11 -9.63
C ALA A 218 -5.19 12.37 -9.65
N LYS A 219 -5.72 12.88 -10.76
CA LYS A 219 -7.16 13.16 -10.94
C LYS A 219 -8.07 11.92 -10.91
N TYR A 220 -7.52 10.74 -11.15
CA TYR A 220 -8.25 9.46 -11.12
C TYR A 220 -8.13 8.75 -9.76
N VAL A 221 -7.15 9.14 -8.95
CA VAL A 221 -6.81 8.44 -7.70
C VAL A 221 -7.80 8.80 -6.60
N THR A 222 -8.39 7.79 -5.97
CA THR A 222 -9.28 7.97 -4.82
C THR A 222 -8.49 7.95 -3.51
N PHE A 223 -7.60 6.97 -3.35
CA PHE A 223 -6.76 6.79 -2.16
C PHE A 223 -5.28 6.78 -2.56
N ALA A 224 -4.43 7.39 -1.75
CA ALA A 224 -2.98 7.23 -1.85
C ALA A 224 -2.38 6.91 -0.48
N SER A 225 -1.39 6.01 -0.43
CA SER A 225 -0.76 5.55 0.81
C SER A 225 0.76 5.81 0.90
N PRO A 226 1.22 7.07 0.72
CA PRO A 226 2.65 7.35 0.83
C PRO A 226 3.17 7.26 2.26
N ASN A 227 4.44 6.91 2.43
CA ASN A 227 5.19 7.33 3.62
C ASN A 227 5.57 8.82 3.54
N GLU A 228 6.26 9.34 4.55
CA GLU A 228 6.53 10.78 4.60
C GLU A 228 7.44 11.27 3.46
N ASP A 229 8.48 10.50 3.10
CA ASP A 229 9.39 10.88 2.01
C ASP A 229 8.74 10.77 0.63
N GLU A 230 7.91 9.75 0.44
CA GLU A 230 7.11 9.57 -0.77
C GLU A 230 6.10 10.70 -0.94
N LEU A 231 5.44 11.11 0.14
CA LEU A 231 4.49 12.23 0.14
C LEU A 231 5.15 13.51 -0.34
N ILE A 232 6.34 13.82 0.19
CA ILE A 232 7.12 15.00 -0.21
C ILE A 232 7.48 14.92 -1.70
N ALA A 233 7.94 13.76 -2.18
CA ALA A 233 8.25 13.55 -3.59
C ALA A 233 7.03 13.68 -4.51
N MET A 234 5.88 13.15 -4.08
CA MET A 234 4.61 13.29 -4.81
C MET A 234 4.16 14.74 -4.88
N ALA A 235 4.21 15.47 -3.76
CA ALA A 235 3.82 16.87 -3.70
C ALA A 235 4.72 17.74 -4.59
N ASN A 236 6.04 17.58 -4.51
CA ASN A 236 6.98 18.26 -5.40
C ASN A 236 6.74 17.94 -6.88
N ALA A 237 6.47 16.67 -7.22
CA ALA A 237 6.15 16.28 -8.59
C ALA A 237 4.85 16.93 -9.12
N LEU A 238 3.85 17.10 -8.26
CA LEU A 238 2.55 17.69 -8.60
C LEU A 238 2.56 19.24 -8.61
N SER A 239 3.46 19.86 -7.86
CA SER A 239 3.65 21.31 -7.80
C SER A 239 4.57 21.86 -8.90
N HIS A 240 5.26 20.99 -9.65
CA HIS A 240 6.28 21.36 -10.66
C HIS A 240 7.47 22.17 -10.10
N GLU A 241 7.62 22.20 -8.78
CA GLU A 241 8.66 22.92 -8.05
C GLU A 241 9.10 22.07 -6.84
N ASN A 242 10.38 22.14 -6.46
CA ASN A 242 10.89 21.49 -5.25
C ASN A 242 10.59 22.35 -4.01
N MET A 243 9.31 22.61 -3.74
CA MET A 243 8.87 23.47 -2.64
C MET A 243 9.03 22.81 -1.27
N PHE A 244 8.95 21.49 -1.21
CA PHE A 244 8.93 20.73 0.04
C PHE A 244 10.27 20.02 0.26
N ARG A 245 10.80 20.12 1.48
CA ARG A 245 12.06 19.48 1.89
C ARG A 245 11.80 18.13 2.55
N HIS A 246 12.77 17.24 2.46
CA HIS A 246 12.77 15.96 3.18
C HIS A 246 12.76 16.17 4.69
N ILE A 247 12.25 15.19 5.42
CA ILE A 247 12.26 15.22 6.88
C ILE A 247 13.62 14.74 7.36
N GLU A 248 14.38 15.64 7.97
CA GLU A 248 15.56 15.26 8.75
C GLU A 248 15.09 14.80 10.14
N ARG A 249 14.85 13.50 10.30
CA ARG A 249 14.59 12.92 11.63
C ARG A 249 15.91 12.86 12.39
N ASP A 250 16.27 13.94 13.08
CA ASP A 250 17.41 13.93 13.97
C ASP A 250 17.16 12.94 15.12
N SER A 251 18.05 11.97 15.28
CA SER A 251 17.91 10.86 16.25
C SER A 251 17.71 11.31 17.70
N ASN A 252 18.08 12.55 18.01
CA ASN A 252 17.95 13.17 19.34
C ASN A 252 16.73 14.10 19.51
N SER A 253 15.98 14.41 18.44
CA SER A 253 14.81 15.30 18.51
C SER A 253 13.54 14.50 18.23
N ARG A 254 12.78 14.16 19.28
CA ARG A 254 11.42 13.63 19.13
C ARG A 254 10.50 14.79 18.73
N CYS A 255 10.30 14.97 17.42
CA CYS A 255 9.22 15.82 16.92
C CYS A 255 7.88 15.23 17.37
N SER A 256 6.98 16.04 17.93
CA SER A 256 5.64 15.55 18.27
C SER A 256 4.86 15.21 16.99
N VAL A 257 3.87 14.32 17.11
CA VAL A 257 3.04 13.92 15.99
C VAL A 257 2.26 15.13 15.42
N GLU A 258 1.86 16.06 16.28
CA GLU A 258 1.22 17.32 15.88
C GLU A 258 2.16 18.21 15.07
N SER A 259 3.41 18.38 15.50
CA SER A 259 4.40 19.17 14.76
C SER A 259 4.74 18.52 13.41
N LEU A 260 4.84 17.19 13.36
CA LEU A 260 5.01 16.45 12.12
C LEU A 260 3.82 16.63 11.18
N PHE A 261 2.59 16.61 11.69
CA PHE A 261 1.41 16.89 10.89
C PHE A 261 1.44 18.32 10.31
N GLN A 262 1.75 19.34 11.12
CA GLN A 262 1.83 20.72 10.63
C GLN A 262 2.91 20.86 9.54
N PHE A 263 4.02 20.13 9.67
CA PHE A 263 5.06 20.10 8.65
C PHE A 263 4.60 19.46 7.34
N LEU A 264 3.88 18.32 7.41
CA LEU A 264 3.43 17.57 6.24
C LEU A 264 2.14 18.12 5.60
N LYS A 265 1.34 18.89 6.36
CA LYS A 265 0.04 19.42 5.94
C LYS A 265 0.07 20.14 4.58
N PRO A 266 1.04 21.02 4.26
CA PRO A 266 1.12 21.65 2.94
C PRO A 266 1.27 20.63 1.79
N ALA A 267 2.09 19.59 1.96
CA ALA A 267 2.26 18.54 0.96
C ALA A 267 0.97 17.70 0.80
N ILE A 268 0.29 17.39 1.90
CA ILE A 268 -1.01 16.70 1.90
C ILE A 268 -2.04 17.52 1.11
N LEU A 269 -2.09 18.84 1.34
CA LEU A 269 -3.01 19.73 0.63
C LEU A 269 -2.79 19.72 -0.88
N VAL A 270 -1.53 19.73 -1.35
CA VAL A 270 -1.23 19.63 -2.78
C VAL A 270 -1.86 18.38 -3.40
N LEU A 271 -1.71 17.22 -2.76
CA LEU A 271 -2.29 15.97 -3.26
C LEU A 271 -3.83 16.06 -3.33
N LEU A 272 -4.46 16.58 -2.27
CA LEU A 272 -5.91 16.74 -2.20
C LEU A 272 -6.45 17.75 -3.24
N GLU A 273 -5.72 18.85 -3.48
CA GLU A 273 -6.07 19.87 -4.47
C GLU A 273 -5.95 19.35 -5.91
N LYS A 274 -5.05 18.39 -6.16
CA LYS A 274 -4.84 17.75 -7.46
C LYS A 274 -5.84 16.63 -7.78
N GLY A 275 -6.80 16.39 -6.89
CA GLY A 275 -7.94 15.50 -7.12
C GLY A 275 -7.93 14.20 -6.33
N ILE A 276 -6.86 13.93 -5.55
CA ILE A 276 -6.83 12.76 -4.66
C ILE A 276 -7.84 12.98 -3.54
N LYS A 277 -8.72 12.00 -3.31
CA LYS A 277 -9.82 12.18 -2.34
C LYS A 277 -9.36 11.95 -0.90
N ILE A 278 -8.53 10.92 -0.69
CA ILE A 278 -8.05 10.48 0.62
C ILE A 278 -6.54 10.19 0.53
N VAL A 279 -5.78 10.72 1.49
CA VAL A 279 -4.35 10.47 1.63
C VAL A 279 -4.11 9.82 2.99
N ALA A 280 -3.55 8.61 3.00
CA ALA A 280 -3.15 7.86 4.17
C ALA A 280 -1.62 7.89 4.31
N VAL A 281 -1.10 8.87 5.06
CA VAL A 281 0.35 9.05 5.22
C VAL A 281 0.87 8.13 6.32
N THR A 282 1.65 7.11 5.97
CA THR A 282 2.21 6.18 6.97
C THR A 282 3.44 6.79 7.64
N LEU A 283 3.54 6.68 8.97
CA LEU A 283 4.60 7.31 9.79
C LEU A 283 5.51 6.28 10.46
N GLY A 284 5.58 5.07 9.88
CA GLY A 284 6.28 3.93 10.45
C GLY A 284 5.72 3.53 11.81
N ALA A 285 6.51 3.75 12.87
CA ALA A 285 6.08 3.43 14.22
C ALA A 285 4.97 4.39 14.71
N ASP A 286 4.93 5.61 14.21
CA ASP A 286 4.06 6.71 14.70
C ASP A 286 2.64 6.69 14.10
N GLY A 287 2.26 5.57 13.47
CA GLY A 287 0.90 5.34 12.99
C GLY A 287 0.67 5.88 11.58
N VAL A 288 -0.49 6.47 11.35
CA VAL A 288 -0.95 6.96 10.04
C VAL A 288 -1.72 8.27 10.21
N PHE A 289 -1.49 9.23 9.31
CA PHE A 289 -2.41 10.34 9.11
C PHE A 289 -3.42 9.98 8.02
N LEU A 290 -4.70 10.07 8.33
CA LEU A 290 -5.76 9.94 7.34
C LEU A 290 -6.34 11.32 7.06
N CYS A 291 -6.20 11.80 5.82
CA CYS A 291 -6.59 13.15 5.42
C CYS A 291 -7.53 13.08 4.21
N SER A 292 -8.56 13.93 4.21
CA SER A 292 -9.53 14.01 3.11
C SER A 292 -10.06 15.44 2.94
N ARG A 293 -10.61 15.75 1.76
CA ARG A 293 -11.19 17.07 1.47
C ARG A 293 -12.71 17.05 1.63
N GLY A 294 -13.23 17.73 2.66
CA GLY A 294 -14.66 17.99 2.86
C GLY A 294 -15.20 17.65 4.27
N PRO A 295 -16.33 18.26 4.71
CA PRO A 295 -16.91 18.07 6.05
C PRO A 295 -17.56 16.69 6.26
N ASN A 296 -17.82 15.99 5.15
CA ASN A 296 -18.21 14.60 5.18
C ASN A 296 -16.94 13.80 4.89
N VAL A 297 -16.32 13.22 5.92
CA VAL A 297 -15.63 11.92 5.73
C VAL A 297 -16.60 11.14 4.86
N VAL A 298 -16.20 10.84 3.62
CA VAL A 298 -17.06 10.16 2.66
C VAL A 298 -17.70 9.03 3.44
N ARG A 299 -19.01 9.12 3.71
CA ARG A 299 -19.79 7.96 4.12
C ARG A 299 -19.68 7.07 2.89
N PHE A 300 -18.65 6.24 2.85
CA PHE A 300 -18.78 4.98 2.18
C PHE A 300 -20.00 4.39 2.85
N SER A 301 -21.13 4.42 2.15
CA SER A 301 -22.22 3.54 2.50
C SER A 301 -21.58 2.16 2.45
N LEU A 302 -21.20 1.66 3.63
CA LEU A 302 -20.95 0.26 3.87
C LEU A 302 -22.18 -0.57 3.48
N ASP A 303 -23.30 0.07 3.12
CA ASP A 303 -24.44 -0.57 2.45
C ASP A 303 -24.04 -1.36 1.19
N ARG A 304 -22.90 -1.05 0.53
CA ARG A 304 -22.35 -1.89 -0.56
C ARG A 304 -21.39 -2.99 -0.09
N THR A 305 -20.66 -2.76 0.99
CA THR A 305 -19.81 -3.80 1.58
C THR A 305 -20.71 -4.81 2.28
N LYS A 306 -20.96 -5.96 1.65
CA LYS A 306 -21.75 -7.05 2.23
C LYS A 306 -21.42 -7.19 3.73
N LYS A 307 -22.41 -7.03 4.60
CA LYS A 307 -22.33 -7.46 6.01
C LYS A 307 -22.27 -8.98 6.16
N TYR A 308 -22.39 -9.71 5.06
CA TYR A 308 -22.38 -11.17 5.04
C TYR A 308 -21.06 -11.69 4.47
N GLY A 309 -20.24 -12.27 5.35
CA GLY A 309 -18.94 -12.85 5.05
C GLY A 309 -17.80 -12.28 5.90
N PHE A 310 -16.57 -12.51 5.45
CA PHE A 310 -15.35 -12.11 6.15
C PHE A 310 -15.24 -10.59 6.39
N SER A 311 -15.85 -9.73 5.57
CA SER A 311 -15.96 -8.28 5.87
C SER A 311 -16.67 -8.01 7.21
N GLY A 312 -17.69 -8.80 7.54
CA GLY A 312 -18.33 -8.80 8.86
C GLY A 312 -17.41 -9.36 9.93
N GLN A 313 -16.71 -10.47 9.69
CA GLN A 313 -15.78 -11.06 10.66
C GLN A 313 -14.52 -10.21 10.88
N LEU A 314 -14.03 -9.50 9.88
CA LEU A 314 -12.88 -8.59 9.91
C LEU A 314 -13.28 -7.29 10.57
N TYR A 315 -14.46 -6.76 10.25
CA TYR A 315 -15.07 -5.69 11.02
C TYR A 315 -15.25 -6.11 12.49
N ASP A 316 -15.82 -7.27 12.78
CA ASP A 316 -16.03 -7.77 14.14
C ASP A 316 -14.71 -8.07 14.84
N LYS A 317 -13.70 -8.61 14.16
CA LYS A 317 -12.38 -8.89 14.72
C LYS A 317 -11.57 -7.61 14.94
N VAL A 318 -11.63 -6.65 14.02
CA VAL A 318 -11.04 -5.32 14.19
C VAL A 318 -11.79 -4.55 15.27
N VAL A 319 -13.12 -4.58 15.33
CA VAL A 319 -13.92 -3.88 16.36
C VAL A 319 -13.78 -4.53 17.73
N SER A 320 -13.70 -5.86 17.82
CA SER A 320 -13.46 -6.58 19.08
C SER A 320 -12.01 -6.48 19.56
N SER A 321 -11.03 -6.36 18.65
CA SER A 321 -9.62 -6.16 18.99
C SER A 321 -9.22 -4.67 19.08
N CYS A 322 -10.05 -3.78 18.52
CA CYS A 322 -9.91 -2.33 18.45
C CYS A 322 -11.25 -1.63 18.72
N PRO A 323 -11.59 -1.33 19.98
CA PRO A 323 -12.84 -0.69 20.34
C PRO A 323 -13.06 0.62 19.59
N SER A 324 -14.31 0.94 19.30
CA SER A 324 -14.75 2.16 18.62
C SER A 324 -14.39 3.48 19.32
N SER A 325 -13.82 3.42 20.54
CA SER A 325 -13.22 4.55 21.25
C SER A 325 -11.79 4.90 20.78
N ARG A 326 -11.21 4.15 19.83
CA ARG A 326 -9.84 4.38 19.29
C ARG A 326 -9.74 5.44 18.18
N PHE A 327 -10.79 6.21 17.95
CA PHE A 327 -10.81 7.29 16.95
C PHE A 327 -10.97 8.63 17.67
N SER A 328 -9.88 9.38 17.82
CA SER A 328 -9.91 10.77 18.28
C SER A 328 -10.36 11.67 17.11
N GLY A 329 -11.61 12.12 17.14
CA GLY A 329 -12.10 13.15 16.23
C GLY A 329 -11.71 14.52 16.75
N ALA A 330 -10.76 15.19 16.11
CA ALA A 330 -10.52 16.62 16.35
C ALA A 330 -11.40 17.45 15.43
N LEU A 331 -12.43 18.07 16.00
CA LEU A 331 -13.31 19.02 15.33
C LEU A 331 -12.87 20.43 15.71
N GLN A 332 -12.09 21.09 14.84
CA GLN A 332 -12.39 22.43 14.32
C GLN A 332 -11.30 22.90 13.32
N ILE A 333 -11.78 23.34 12.15
CA ILE A 333 -11.13 24.01 11.00
C ILE A 333 -10.62 23.08 9.86
N GLU A 334 -11.56 22.77 8.94
CA GLU A 334 -11.45 22.42 7.50
C GLU A 334 -10.52 21.31 6.96
N LEU A 335 -9.76 20.58 7.77
CA LEU A 335 -9.25 19.25 7.39
C LEU A 335 -9.51 18.25 8.51
N LEU A 336 -10.27 17.19 8.22
CA LEU A 336 -10.56 16.13 9.17
C LEU A 336 -9.27 15.39 9.53
N LEU A 337 -8.89 15.53 10.80
CA LEU A 337 -7.78 14.89 11.50
C LEU A 337 -8.27 13.57 12.12
N SER A 338 -7.62 12.46 11.78
CA SER A 338 -7.49 11.35 12.73
C SER A 338 -6.00 11.05 12.90
N VAL A 339 -5.47 11.42 14.06
CA VAL A 339 -4.11 11.08 14.49
C VAL A 339 -4.21 9.81 15.32
N GLN A 340 -3.70 8.69 14.80
CA GLN A 340 -3.56 7.47 15.59
C GLN A 340 -2.12 7.40 16.14
N VAL A 341 -1.97 7.56 17.46
CA VAL A 341 -0.73 7.28 18.22
C VAL A 341 -0.80 5.88 18.80
#